data_AF-B8L024-F1
#
_entry.id   AF-B8L024-F1
#
_cell.length_a   1.000
_cell.length_b   1.000
_cell.length_c   1.000
_cell.angle_alpha   90.00
_cell.angle_beta   90.00
_cell.angle_gamma   90.00
#
_symmetry.space_group_name_H-M   'P 1'
#
loop_
_entity.id
_entity.type
_entity.pdbx_description
1 polymer ?
#
loop_
_entity_poly.entity_id
_entity_poly.type
_entity_poly.pdbx_seq_one_letter_code
_entity_poly.pdbx_strand_id
1 'polypeptide(L)'
;MSKRKIIAAAKRRGLSVVNAAWEWTVGGGERYPQWVVDFGPEIDELYGESEEQFFEDTDTALQWLEDLISLPPRPEWLPIAEAPQDGTRLMLWDSVSKRPVFGSWRGDNHAITHYAAEPAGPGAS
;
A
#
# COMPACT_ATOMS: atom_id res chain seq x y z
N MET A 1 29.26 -2.18 -3.37
CA MET A 1 27.89 -2.77 -3.34
C MET A 1 27.55 -3.19 -1.93
N SER A 2 26.42 -2.75 -1.36
CA SER A 2 26.06 -3.21 -0.03
C SER A 2 24.58 -3.55 0.10
N LYS A 3 24.24 -4.78 -0.28
CA LYS A 3 23.02 -5.52 0.09
C LYS A 3 22.55 -5.19 1.53
N ARG A 4 23.50 -5.17 2.47
CA ARG A 4 23.23 -4.82 3.88
C ARG A 4 22.59 -3.44 4.08
N LYS A 5 22.99 -2.42 3.31
CA LYS A 5 22.40 -1.09 3.41
C LYS A 5 20.96 -1.08 2.92
N ILE A 6 20.67 -1.73 1.79
CA ILE A 6 19.30 -1.85 1.24
C ILE A 6 18.40 -2.55 2.27
N ILE A 7 18.84 -3.70 2.79
CA ILE A 7 18.08 -4.44 3.81
C ILE A 7 17.87 -3.60 5.08
N ALA A 8 18.90 -2.88 5.55
CA ALA A 8 18.78 -2.04 6.73
C ALA A 8 17.85 -0.85 6.51
N ALA A 9 17.87 -0.24 5.32
CA ALA A 9 16.95 0.85 4.96
C ALA A 9 15.50 0.35 4.89
N ALA A 10 15.25 -0.79 4.24
CA ALA A 10 13.93 -1.42 4.16
C ALA A 10 13.34 -1.69 5.56
N LYS A 11 14.15 -2.29 6.45
CA LYS A 11 13.73 -2.56 7.84
C LYS A 11 13.35 -1.31 8.62
N ARG A 12 14.02 -0.17 8.38
CA ARG A 12 13.65 1.11 9.01
C ARG A 12 12.31 1.64 8.53
N ARG A 13 11.83 1.19 7.36
CA ARG A 13 10.52 1.49 6.80
C ARG A 13 9.44 0.46 7.18
N GLY A 14 9.77 -0.49 8.07
CA GLY A 14 8.87 -1.57 8.46
C GLY A 14 8.77 -2.71 7.46
N LEU A 15 9.61 -2.71 6.41
CA LEU A 15 9.61 -3.74 5.37
C LEU A 15 10.55 -4.89 5.71
N SER A 16 10.10 -6.10 5.44
CA SER A 16 10.91 -7.30 5.32
C SER A 16 11.47 -7.42 3.89
N VAL A 17 12.63 -8.07 3.78
CA VAL A 17 13.30 -8.31 2.49
C VAL A 17 13.48 -9.82 2.37
N VAL A 18 12.74 -10.42 1.45
CA VAL A 18 12.78 -11.85 1.11
C VAL A 18 14.07 -12.16 0.35
N ASN A 19 14.41 -11.30 -0.62
CA ASN A 19 15.61 -11.44 -1.43
C ASN A 19 16.19 -10.06 -1.78
N ALA A 20 17.50 -10.03 -1.96
CA ALA A 20 18.22 -8.86 -2.47
C ALA A 20 19.49 -9.36 -3.13
N ALA A 21 19.53 -9.35 -4.44
CA ALA A 21 20.62 -9.90 -5.23
C ALA A 21 21.01 -8.94 -6.35
N TRP A 22 22.30 -8.96 -6.70
CA TRP A 22 22.80 -8.27 -7.88
C TRP A 22 22.81 -9.26 -9.03
N GLU A 23 21.91 -9.08 -9.99
CA GLU A 23 21.63 -10.05 -11.03
C GLU A 23 21.72 -9.45 -12.42
N TRP A 24 21.99 -10.30 -13.41
CA TRP A 24 21.96 -9.92 -14.82
C TRP A 24 20.60 -10.23 -15.41
N THR A 25 19.77 -9.22 -15.54
CA THR A 25 18.40 -9.30 -16.05
C THR A 25 18.35 -9.03 -17.56
N VAL A 26 17.27 -9.44 -18.22
CA VAL A 26 17.04 -9.21 -19.66
C VAL A 26 15.84 -8.28 -19.84
N GLY A 27 16.04 -7.15 -20.50
CA GLY A 27 15.00 -6.17 -20.82
C GLY A 27 15.21 -5.61 -22.23
N GLY A 28 14.15 -5.55 -23.04
CA GLY A 28 14.24 -5.02 -24.41
C GLY A 28 15.18 -5.78 -25.35
N GLY A 29 15.56 -7.01 -25.03
CA GLY A 29 16.54 -7.82 -25.78
C GLY A 29 18.00 -7.62 -25.35
N GLU A 30 18.28 -6.73 -24.41
CA GLU A 30 19.61 -6.49 -23.84
C GLU A 30 19.73 -7.06 -22.43
N ARG A 31 20.96 -7.43 -22.05
CA ARG A 31 21.27 -7.96 -20.72
C ARG A 31 22.09 -6.95 -19.93
N TYR A 32 21.57 -6.52 -18.78
CA TYR A 32 22.21 -5.52 -17.93
C TYR A 32 22.16 -5.94 -16.46
N PRO A 33 23.16 -5.55 -15.65
CA PRO A 33 23.20 -5.89 -14.24
C PRO A 33 22.38 -4.88 -13.42
N GLN A 34 21.61 -5.36 -12.45
CA GLN A 34 20.85 -4.51 -11.53
C GLN A 34 20.59 -5.26 -10.21
N TRP A 35 20.15 -4.52 -9.18
CA TRP A 35 19.53 -5.12 -8.01
C TRP A 35 18.15 -5.66 -8.37
N VAL A 36 17.88 -6.87 -7.91
CA VAL A 36 16.54 -7.45 -7.78
C VAL A 36 16.28 -7.56 -6.28
N VAL A 37 15.26 -6.87 -5.79
CA VAL A 37 14.89 -6.85 -4.39
C VAL A 37 13.44 -7.28 -4.26
N ASP A 38 13.23 -8.39 -3.56
CA ASP A 38 11.91 -8.91 -3.25
C ASP A 38 11.58 -8.54 -1.80
N PHE A 39 10.56 -7.73 -1.62
CA PHE A 39 10.01 -7.32 -0.34
C PHE A 39 8.89 -8.28 0.11
N GLY A 40 8.56 -8.25 1.40
CA GLY A 40 7.35 -8.92 1.88
C GLY A 40 6.07 -8.21 1.42
N PRO A 41 4.90 -8.87 1.52
CA PRO A 41 3.62 -8.38 1.03
C PRO A 41 3.16 -7.06 1.69
N GLU A 42 3.70 -6.72 2.87
CA GLU A 42 3.44 -5.46 3.54
C GLU A 42 3.83 -4.23 2.71
N ILE A 43 4.67 -4.37 1.68
CA ILE A 43 5.02 -3.26 0.79
C ILE A 43 3.81 -2.77 -0.02
N ASP A 44 2.93 -3.66 -0.47
CA ASP A 44 1.67 -3.31 -1.14
C ASP A 44 0.71 -2.66 -0.14
N GLU A 45 0.59 -3.24 1.07
CA GLU A 45 -0.34 -2.74 2.08
C GLU A 45 0.06 -1.36 2.64
N LEU A 46 1.36 -1.14 2.86
CA LEU A 46 1.87 0.08 3.48
C LEU A 46 2.18 1.19 2.47
N TYR A 47 2.51 0.84 1.23
CA TYR A 47 3.02 1.79 0.24
C TYR A 47 2.36 1.66 -1.14
N GLY A 48 1.60 0.60 -1.42
CA GLY A 48 0.95 0.37 -2.72
C GLY A 48 1.95 0.02 -3.83
N GLU A 49 3.12 -0.48 -3.45
CA GLU A 49 4.21 -0.81 -4.35
C GLU A 49 4.29 -2.32 -4.58
N SER A 50 4.84 -2.73 -5.72
CA SER A 50 5.03 -4.16 -6.04
C SER A 50 6.12 -4.80 -5.16
N GLU A 51 5.97 -6.10 -4.87
CA GLU A 51 6.92 -6.87 -4.06
C GLU A 51 8.31 -6.98 -4.71
N GLU A 52 8.36 -7.15 -6.04
CA GLU A 52 9.61 -7.22 -6.80
C GLU A 52 9.98 -5.83 -7.34
N GLN A 53 11.15 -5.35 -6.97
CA GLN A 53 11.67 -4.04 -7.37
C GLN A 53 13.07 -4.16 -7.96
N PHE A 54 13.35 -3.30 -8.94
CA PHE A 54 14.59 -3.33 -9.71
C PHE A 54 15.33 -1.99 -9.59
N PHE A 55 16.64 -2.03 -9.30
CA PHE A 55 17.43 -0.82 -9.13
C PHE A 55 18.77 -0.91 -9.84
N GLU A 56 19.10 0.11 -10.62
CA GLU A 56 20.35 0.19 -11.38
C GLU A 56 21.60 0.18 -10.48
N ASP A 57 21.51 0.71 -9.26
CA ASP A 57 22.60 0.70 -8.30
C ASP A 57 22.10 0.77 -6.84
N THR A 58 23.04 0.83 -5.89
CA THR A 58 22.71 0.85 -4.46
C THR A 58 22.10 2.18 -4.02
N ASP A 59 22.52 3.30 -4.61
CA ASP A 59 22.09 4.62 -4.18
C ASP A 59 20.67 4.91 -4.67
N THR A 60 20.33 4.50 -5.90
CA THR A 60 18.95 4.53 -6.42
C THR A 60 18.00 3.71 -5.55
N ALA A 61 18.40 2.51 -5.11
CA ALA A 61 17.60 1.69 -4.18
C ALA A 61 17.37 2.37 -2.82
N LEU A 62 18.40 3.05 -2.30
CA LEU A 62 18.30 3.73 -1.00
C LEU A 62 17.42 4.98 -1.09
N GLN A 63 17.55 5.75 -2.17
CA GLN A 63 16.73 6.94 -2.42
C GLN A 63 15.26 6.55 -2.57
N TRP A 64 14.97 5.51 -3.36
CA TRP A 64 13.60 5.01 -3.51
C TRP A 64 12.96 4.62 -2.17
N LEU A 65 13.70 3.93 -1.29
CA LEU A 65 13.22 3.57 0.05
C LEU A 65 12.97 4.79 0.95
N GLU A 66 13.72 5.88 0.76
CA GLU A 66 13.53 7.14 1.49
C GLU A 66 12.26 7.85 1.02
N ASP A 67 12.05 7.88 -0.30
CA ASP A 67 10.96 8.58 -0.99
C ASP A 67 9.63 7.85 -0.93
N LEU A 68 9.60 6.60 -0.43
CA LEU A 68 8.35 5.86 -0.20
C LEU A 68 7.35 6.74 0.57
N ILE A 69 6.10 6.77 0.09
CA ILE A 69 5.02 7.50 0.74
C ILE A 69 4.08 6.48 1.37
N SER A 70 3.99 6.49 2.69
CA SER A 70 3.07 5.60 3.39
C SER A 70 1.64 5.89 2.97
N LEU A 71 0.92 4.83 2.61
CA LEU A 71 -0.51 4.88 2.43
C LEU A 71 -1.19 5.26 3.75
N PRO A 72 -2.34 5.96 3.67
CA PRO A 72 -3.18 6.10 4.85
C PRO A 72 -3.56 4.70 5.36
N PRO A 73 -3.78 4.54 6.68
CA PRO A 73 -4.24 3.27 7.23
C PRO A 73 -5.43 2.75 6.44
N ARG A 74 -5.35 1.48 6.01
CA ARG A 74 -6.46 0.87 5.28
C ARG A 74 -7.68 0.89 6.21
N PRO A 75 -8.81 1.43 5.77
CA PRO A 75 -9.99 1.50 6.61
C PRO A 75 -10.46 0.09 6.95
N GLU A 76 -10.82 -0.12 8.21
CA GLU A 76 -11.45 -1.36 8.65
C GLU A 76 -12.88 -1.39 8.08
N TRP A 77 -13.05 -2.18 7.01
CA TRP A 77 -14.34 -2.36 6.37
C TRP A 77 -15.17 -3.39 7.14
N LEU A 78 -16.27 -2.93 7.70
CA LEU A 78 -17.25 -3.73 8.43
C LEU A 78 -18.48 -4.00 7.56
N PRO A 79 -19.20 -5.12 7.78
CA PRO A 79 -20.41 -5.44 7.03
C PRO A 79 -21.46 -4.34 7.17
N ILE A 80 -22.12 -3.94 6.07
CA ILE A 80 -23.12 -2.86 6.10
C ILE A 80 -24.31 -3.14 7.04
N ALA A 81 -24.55 -4.39 7.40
CA ALA A 81 -25.58 -4.79 8.37
C ALA A 81 -25.32 -4.24 9.79
N GLU A 82 -24.07 -3.93 10.12
CA GLU A 82 -23.65 -3.40 11.43
C GLU A 82 -23.55 -1.86 11.44
N ALA A 83 -23.76 -1.23 10.29
CA ALA A 83 -23.61 0.22 10.17
C ALA A 83 -24.63 0.99 11.01
N PRO A 84 -24.20 2.04 11.74
CA PRO A 84 -25.08 2.83 12.57
C PRO A 84 -26.16 3.55 11.74
N GLN A 85 -27.38 3.55 12.26
CA GLN A 85 -28.56 4.18 11.65
C GLN A 85 -28.85 5.57 12.22
N ASP A 86 -27.97 6.08 13.07
CA ASP A 86 -28.13 7.34 13.81
C ASP A 86 -27.84 8.61 12.97
N GLY A 87 -27.44 8.44 11.70
CA GLY A 87 -27.07 9.57 10.83
C GLY A 87 -25.60 9.94 10.88
N THR A 88 -24.77 9.16 11.60
CA THR A 88 -23.31 9.27 11.52
C THR A 88 -22.85 9.19 10.06
N ARG A 89 -21.89 10.06 9.72
CA ARG A 89 -21.24 10.05 8.41
C ARG A 89 -20.18 8.96 8.39
N LEU A 90 -20.25 8.13 7.37
CA LEU A 90 -19.43 6.95 7.18
C LEU A 90 -18.78 7.02 5.80
N MET A 91 -17.71 6.25 5.65
CA MET A 91 -17.25 5.83 4.34
C MET A 91 -17.96 4.52 4.00
N LEU A 92 -18.61 4.45 2.84
CA LEU A 92 -19.47 3.36 2.39
C LEU A 92 -18.87 2.72 1.14
N TRP A 93 -18.76 1.40 1.09
CA TRP A 93 -18.19 0.69 -0.05
C TRP A 93 -19.25 0.35 -1.08
N ASP A 94 -19.19 0.99 -2.24
CA ASP A 94 -20.02 0.66 -3.39
C ASP A 94 -19.38 -0.51 -4.17
N SER A 95 -20.07 -1.65 -4.13
CA SER A 95 -19.64 -2.88 -4.78
C SER A 95 -19.76 -2.86 -6.31
N VAL A 96 -20.54 -1.95 -6.88
CA VAL A 96 -20.71 -1.79 -8.33
C VAL A 96 -19.57 -0.98 -8.90
N SER A 97 -19.31 0.21 -8.34
CA SER A 97 -18.22 1.09 -8.81
C SER A 97 -16.85 0.73 -8.26
N LYS A 98 -16.78 -0.15 -7.24
CA LYS A 98 -15.56 -0.54 -6.51
C LYS A 98 -14.84 0.67 -5.89
N ARG A 99 -15.61 1.60 -5.33
CA ARG A 99 -15.10 2.84 -4.75
C ARG A 99 -15.77 3.17 -3.41
N PRO A 100 -15.05 3.84 -2.50
CA PRO A 100 -15.67 4.43 -1.33
C PRO A 100 -16.51 5.66 -1.71
N VAL A 101 -17.67 5.80 -1.09
CA VAL A 101 -18.52 7.00 -1.11
C VAL A 101 -18.78 7.47 0.31
N PHE A 102 -19.01 8.78 0.53
CA PHE A 102 -19.16 9.33 1.88
C PHE A 102 -20.61 9.74 2.13
N GLY A 103 -21.18 9.29 3.24
CA GLY A 103 -22.58 9.60 3.58
C GLY A 103 -23.05 8.89 4.85
N SER A 104 -24.31 9.13 5.23
CA SER A 104 -24.96 8.35 6.28
C SER A 104 -25.68 7.15 5.68
N TRP A 105 -25.65 6.03 6.39
CA TRP A 105 -26.35 4.82 5.97
C TRP A 105 -27.82 4.85 6.43
N ARG A 106 -28.72 4.33 5.57
CA ARG A 106 -30.18 4.30 5.80
C ARG A 106 -30.86 2.96 5.46
N GLY A 107 -30.10 1.96 5.00
CA GLY A 107 -30.61 0.59 4.81
C GLY A 107 -31.14 0.22 3.43
N ASP A 108 -31.24 1.16 2.48
CA ASP A 108 -32.04 1.01 1.25
C ASP A 108 -31.22 0.75 -0.03
N ASN A 109 -29.90 0.88 0.00
CA ASN A 109 -29.06 0.70 -1.18
C ASN A 109 -28.23 -0.59 -1.14
N HIS A 110 -28.69 -1.61 -1.86
CA HIS A 110 -28.05 -2.94 -1.93
C HIS A 110 -26.66 -2.93 -2.61
N ALA A 111 -26.29 -1.87 -3.32
CA ALA A 111 -24.95 -1.73 -3.89
C ALA A 111 -23.89 -1.47 -2.81
N ILE A 112 -24.30 -0.88 -1.68
CA ILE A 112 -23.43 -0.65 -0.54
C ILE A 112 -23.34 -1.92 0.29
N THR A 113 -22.13 -2.44 0.45
CA THR A 113 -21.91 -3.75 1.09
C THR A 113 -21.12 -3.67 2.39
N HIS A 114 -20.31 -2.62 2.55
CA HIS A 114 -19.48 -2.40 3.73
C HIS A 114 -19.50 -0.93 4.12
N TYR A 115 -19.13 -0.66 5.36
CA TYR A 115 -18.87 0.68 5.86
C TYR A 115 -17.55 0.71 6.63
N ALA A 116 -17.00 1.91 6.77
CA ALA A 116 -15.87 2.18 7.65
C ALA A 116 -16.08 3.57 8.28
N ALA A 117 -15.36 3.84 9.37
CA ALA A 117 -15.29 5.19 9.90
C ALA A 117 -14.75 6.15 8.83
N GLU A 118 -15.31 7.35 8.74
CA GLU A 118 -14.71 8.41 7.91
C GLU A 118 -13.32 8.72 8.51
N PRO A 119 -12.24 8.67 7.71
CA PRO A 119 -10.92 9.00 8.22
C PRO A 119 -10.92 10.46 8.68
N ALA A 120 -10.39 10.70 9.88
CA ALA A 120 -10.15 12.05 10.33
C ALA A 120 -9.27 12.74 9.28
N GLY A 121 -9.76 13.82 8.67
CA GLY A 121 -8.95 14.60 7.75
C GLY A 121 -7.67 15.09 8.44
N PRO A 122 -6.65 15.56 7.68
CA PRO A 122 -5.35 15.98 8.22
C PRO A 122 -5.37 17.24 9.11
N GLY A 123 -6.46 17.54 9.82
CA GLY A 123 -6.61 18.70 10.70
C GLY A 123 -7.43 18.46 11.97
N ALA A 124 -7.69 17.20 12.36
CA ALA A 124 -8.26 16.89 13.66
C ALA A 124 -7.19 16.28 14.56
N SER A 125 -6.38 17.14 15.17
CA SER A 125 -5.55 16.83 16.34
C SER A 125 -5.86 17.84 17.43
#